data_AF-A0A9P6ACI5-F1
#
_entry.id   AF-A0A9P6ACI5-F1
#
_cell.length_a   1.000
_cell.length_b   1.000
_cell.length_c   1.000
_cell.angle_alpha   90.00
_cell.angle_beta   90.00
_cell.angle_gamma   90.00
#
_symmetry.space_group_name_H-M   'P 1'
#
loop_
_entity.id
_entity.type
_entity.pdbx_description
1 polymer ?
#
loop_
_entity_poly.entity_id
_entity_poly.type
_entity_poly.pdbx_seq_one_letter_code
_entity_poly.pdbx_strand_id
1 'polypeptide(L)'
;MNAVAMSTKEMGEGSTHDALNNFWGDWNYHKILGIDRPTSADETQTGLPPESVTQWEAMIEIWNHDWTKPNPYEFSVSNMTQADIHKELIEVEHVSILNGELPIHATSASSFLAVGFEIEDAQHHLLKEVEAWKTSCTNIQSTNIQEHRLALLKCIQSFHLVQRAYMPEAYAFATSKDEEHDALVHVESIVLYLPSQLPPSLHHGLTATSLAQMEGKLRFPQACDTLVELRQSLSVHAHLAKFKCTEVCGQRPNTHAQGLLDRAQFRMDAIADKYHHVQEAHKTLLGLGNWEHHLQVLKDSDICALSDPDATTGEGFRTLSWIWVSQGVGDNPDVEMHEALRVEWAKSHARKDRWCKEVLLEEEMCWVIAFWGGLPLDILEGVRSYALHQATLQCDRATHLRLIWVPFTTLGSDPKDLELPDQNIPYPEGVNVGDVNNKGPRTDVNDDYDSSGGVFDF
;
A
#
# COMPACT_ATOMS: atom_id res chain seq x y z
N MET A 1 -10.33 -0.49 22.47
CA MET A 1 -11.45 -0.51 23.45
C MET A 1 -12.57 -1.49 23.09
N ASN A 2 -13.17 -1.44 21.89
CA ASN A 2 -14.34 -2.27 21.54
C ASN A 2 -14.16 -3.78 21.73
N ALA A 3 -12.94 -4.31 21.57
CA ALA A 3 -12.65 -5.74 21.71
C ALA A 3 -12.80 -6.27 23.15
N VAL A 4 -12.63 -5.43 24.17
CA VAL A 4 -12.61 -5.84 25.59
C VAL A 4 -13.93 -5.52 26.29
N ALA A 5 -14.74 -4.63 25.71
CA ALA A 5 -15.98 -4.12 26.30
C ALA A 5 -17.00 -5.21 26.67
N MET A 6 -17.05 -6.32 25.92
CA MET A 6 -17.95 -7.45 26.22
C MET A 6 -17.46 -8.29 27.41
N SER A 7 -16.14 -8.38 27.61
CA SER A 7 -15.54 -9.15 28.71
C SER A 7 -15.63 -8.44 30.05
N THR A 8 -15.65 -7.11 30.05
CA THR A 8 -15.71 -6.28 31.27
C THR A 8 -17.12 -5.83 31.64
N LYS A 9 -18.13 -6.22 30.86
CA LYS A 9 -19.53 -5.78 31.04
C LYS A 9 -20.18 -6.34 32.31
N GLU A 10 -19.80 -7.55 32.70
CA GLU A 10 -20.37 -8.25 33.87
C GLU A 10 -19.51 -8.10 35.14
N MET A 11 -18.39 -7.37 35.03
CA MET A 11 -17.47 -7.13 36.14
C MET A 11 -17.94 -5.93 37.00
N GLY A 12 -17.73 -6.02 38.32
CA GLY A 12 -17.93 -4.89 39.22
C GLY A 12 -16.94 -3.76 38.95
N GLU A 13 -17.28 -2.52 39.32
CA GLU A 13 -16.55 -1.29 38.93
C GLU A 13 -15.03 -1.35 39.15
N GLY A 14 -14.56 -1.84 40.30
CA GLY A 14 -13.13 -2.02 40.57
C GLY A 14 -12.46 -3.10 39.73
N SER A 15 -13.12 -4.26 39.55
CA SER A 15 -12.62 -5.36 38.74
C SER A 15 -12.56 -5.00 37.25
N THR A 16 -13.54 -4.22 36.78
CA THR A 16 -13.57 -3.64 35.43
C THR A 16 -12.38 -2.71 35.21
N HIS A 17 -12.10 -1.83 36.17
CA HIS A 17 -10.96 -0.91 36.09
C HIS A 17 -9.63 -1.66 36.03
N ASP A 18 -9.43 -2.65 36.91
CA ASP A 18 -8.19 -3.45 36.96
C ASP A 18 -8.01 -4.30 35.69
N ALA A 19 -9.09 -4.92 35.20
CA ALA A 19 -9.05 -5.68 33.95
C ALA A 19 -8.68 -4.78 32.76
N LEU A 20 -9.31 -3.61 32.65
CA LEU A 20 -8.99 -2.65 31.59
C LEU A 20 -7.54 -2.17 31.68
N ASN A 21 -7.04 -1.89 32.89
CA ASN A 21 -5.66 -1.48 33.10
C ASN A 21 -4.66 -2.58 32.71
N ASN A 22 -4.98 -3.85 33.00
CA ASN A 22 -4.18 -4.99 32.57
C ASN A 22 -4.18 -5.15 31.04
N PHE A 23 -5.34 -5.03 30.37
CA PHE A 23 -5.41 -5.07 28.91
C PHE A 23 -4.66 -3.91 28.26
N TRP A 24 -4.73 -2.70 28.83
CA TRP A 24 -3.95 -1.56 28.36
C TRP A 24 -2.46 -1.75 28.61
N GLY A 25 -2.08 -2.29 29.77
CA GLY A 25 -0.70 -2.64 30.09
C GLY A 25 -0.13 -3.66 29.11
N ASP A 26 -0.89 -4.72 28.81
CA ASP A 26 -0.51 -5.76 27.85
C ASP A 26 -0.44 -5.23 26.40
N TRP A 27 -1.41 -4.42 25.97
CA TRP A 27 -1.35 -3.76 24.67
C TRP A 27 -0.16 -2.80 24.57
N ASN A 28 0.13 -2.04 25.62
CA ASN A 28 1.31 -1.17 25.66
C ASN A 28 2.59 -2.01 25.64
N TYR A 29 2.64 -3.12 26.38
CA TYR A 29 3.76 -4.05 26.39
C TYR A 29 4.01 -4.65 25.01
N HIS A 30 2.98 -5.17 24.35
CA HIS A 30 3.07 -5.69 22.98
C HIS A 30 3.39 -4.59 21.96
N LYS A 31 2.87 -3.38 22.14
CA LYS A 31 3.24 -2.23 21.31
C LYS A 31 4.72 -1.92 21.46
N ILE A 32 5.25 -1.90 22.68
CA ILE A 32 6.67 -1.66 22.99
C ILE A 32 7.57 -2.80 22.48
N LEU A 33 7.14 -4.07 22.62
CA LEU A 33 7.85 -5.22 22.05
C LEU A 33 7.82 -5.21 20.51
N GLY A 34 6.73 -4.73 19.92
CA GLY A 34 6.57 -4.53 18.48
C GLY A 34 7.32 -3.31 17.94
N ILE A 35 7.94 -2.49 18.80
CA ILE A 35 8.98 -1.53 18.41
C ILE A 35 10.27 -2.32 18.15
N ASP A 36 10.21 -3.26 17.21
CA ASP A 36 11.39 -3.92 16.70
C ASP A 36 12.12 -2.94 15.76
N ARG A 37 13.39 -2.70 16.10
CA ARG A 37 14.39 -1.92 15.35
C ARG A 37 14.04 -0.43 15.17
N PRO A 38 14.82 0.53 15.70
CA PRO A 38 14.96 1.78 14.97
C PRO A 38 15.56 1.40 13.62
N THR A 39 14.78 1.48 12.53
CA THR A 39 15.40 1.83 11.25
C THR A 39 16.22 3.07 11.57
N SER A 40 17.55 2.92 11.65
CA SER A 40 18.38 4.00 12.14
C SER A 40 18.10 5.19 11.22
N ALA A 41 17.52 6.23 11.78
CA ALA A 41 17.14 7.40 11.02
C ALA A 41 18.39 8.15 10.50
N ASP A 42 19.57 7.72 10.95
CA ASP A 42 20.86 8.26 10.55
C ASP A 42 21.38 7.56 9.27
N GLU A 43 21.00 6.29 9.00
CA GLU A 43 21.35 5.60 7.74
C GLU A 43 20.59 6.15 6.52
N THR A 44 19.38 6.69 6.70
CA THR A 44 18.65 7.35 5.61
C THR A 44 19.19 8.75 5.29
N GLN A 45 19.90 9.39 6.22
CA GLN A 45 20.55 10.68 6.00
C GLN A 45 21.90 10.57 5.27
N THR A 46 22.58 9.42 5.34
CA THR A 46 23.94 9.23 4.80
C THR A 46 24.08 9.28 3.26
N GLY A 47 23.00 9.53 2.50
CA GLY A 47 23.04 9.60 1.04
C GLY A 47 22.20 10.70 0.39
N LEU A 48 21.54 11.58 1.17
CA LEU A 48 20.63 12.60 0.63
C LEU A 48 21.27 14.00 0.63
N PRO A 49 21.00 14.84 -0.39
CA PRO A 49 21.49 16.22 -0.42
C PRO A 49 20.96 17.02 0.78
N PRO A 50 21.83 17.68 1.58
CA PRO A 50 21.40 18.39 2.79
C PRO A 50 20.45 19.55 2.48
N GLU A 51 20.60 20.19 1.31
CA GLU A 51 19.71 21.26 0.85
C GLU A 51 18.27 20.77 0.67
N SER A 52 18.07 19.59 0.08
CA SER A 52 16.73 19.00 -0.11
C SER A 52 16.08 18.62 1.22
N VAL A 53 16.85 18.08 2.17
CA VAL A 53 16.34 17.74 3.51
C VAL A 53 15.83 18.99 4.24
N THR A 54 16.58 20.09 4.23
CA THR A 54 16.13 21.34 4.86
C THR A 54 14.88 21.92 4.21
N GLN A 55 14.73 21.78 2.89
CA GLN A 55 13.53 22.18 2.17
C GLN A 55 12.32 21.33 2.61
N TRP A 56 12.49 20.03 2.78
CA TRP A 56 11.42 19.12 3.19
C TRP A 56 11.01 19.31 4.65
N GLU A 57 11.96 19.56 5.56
CA GLU A 57 11.69 19.94 6.95
C GLU A 57 10.82 21.20 7.02
N ALA A 58 11.19 22.24 6.27
CA ALA A 58 10.40 23.47 6.19
C ALA A 58 8.99 23.24 5.63
N MET A 59 8.84 22.37 4.62
CA MET A 59 7.52 22.00 4.09
C MET A 59 6.64 21.30 5.14
N ILE A 60 7.23 20.42 5.96
CA ILE A 60 6.51 19.76 7.07
C ILE A 60 6.08 20.77 8.12
N GLU A 61 6.95 21.69 8.51
CA GLU A 61 6.60 22.75 9.47
C GLU A 61 5.47 23.63 8.94
N ILE A 62 5.57 24.10 7.69
CA ILE A 62 4.54 24.94 7.06
C ILE A 62 3.19 24.20 7.02
N TRP A 63 3.19 22.93 6.62
CA TRP A 63 1.98 22.12 6.58
C TRP A 63 1.41 21.83 7.96
N ASN A 64 2.25 21.56 8.97
CA ASN A 64 1.79 21.33 10.35
C ASN A 64 1.10 22.58 10.94
N HIS A 65 1.49 23.78 10.51
CA HIS A 65 0.84 25.03 10.92
C HIS A 65 -0.41 25.36 10.09
N ASP A 66 -0.45 24.97 8.80
CA ASP A 66 -1.55 25.26 7.88
C ASP A 66 -1.83 24.09 6.92
N TRP A 67 -2.92 23.36 7.18
CA TRP A 67 -3.34 22.20 6.39
C TRP A 67 -3.84 22.54 4.97
N THR A 68 -3.94 23.84 4.62
CA THR A 68 -4.30 24.27 3.26
C THR A 68 -3.11 24.28 2.30
N LYS A 69 -1.88 24.12 2.82
CA LYS A 69 -0.64 24.09 2.04
C LYS A 69 -0.40 22.70 1.42
N PRO A 70 0.46 22.58 0.39
CA PRO A 70 0.76 21.30 -0.26
C PRO A 70 1.19 20.24 0.76
N ASN A 71 0.56 19.08 0.69
CA ASN A 71 0.78 18.01 1.65
C ASN A 71 2.17 17.39 1.46
N PRO A 72 3.06 17.47 2.45
CA PRO A 72 4.42 16.96 2.32
C PRO A 72 4.47 15.42 2.19
N TYR A 73 3.39 14.72 2.48
CA TYR A 73 3.30 13.25 2.38
C TYR A 73 2.64 12.77 1.08
N GLU A 74 2.14 13.70 0.26
CA GLU A 74 1.47 13.40 -1.00
C GLU A 74 2.46 13.57 -2.17
N PHE A 75 2.38 12.67 -3.13
CA PHE A 75 3.20 12.71 -4.34
C PHE A 75 2.50 13.62 -5.36
N SER A 76 3.15 14.71 -5.79
CA SER A 76 2.51 15.79 -6.54
C SER A 76 2.96 15.94 -8.00
N VAL A 77 3.70 15.00 -8.58
CA VAL A 77 4.08 15.14 -10.00
C VAL A 77 2.87 14.87 -10.90
N SER A 78 2.44 15.93 -11.58
CA SER A 78 1.43 15.89 -12.63
C SER A 78 2.05 15.34 -13.91
N ASN A 79 2.14 14.02 -14.01
CA ASN A 79 2.34 13.37 -15.28
C ASN A 79 1.03 13.56 -16.05
N MET A 80 1.07 14.21 -17.21
CA MET A 80 -0.15 14.47 -17.99
C MET A 80 -0.85 13.13 -18.28
N THR A 81 -2.06 12.95 -17.75
CA THR A 81 -2.76 11.66 -17.83
C THR A 81 -3.31 11.45 -19.23
N GLN A 82 -3.65 10.20 -19.57
CA GLN A 82 -4.32 9.91 -20.85
C GLN A 82 -5.63 10.71 -20.98
N ALA A 83 -6.35 10.88 -19.86
CA ALA A 83 -7.59 11.65 -19.81
C ALA A 83 -7.35 13.15 -20.08
N ASP A 84 -6.25 13.73 -19.60
CA ASP A 84 -5.89 15.12 -19.84
C ASP A 84 -5.57 15.37 -21.32
N ILE A 85 -4.78 14.48 -21.95
CA ILE A 85 -4.48 14.59 -23.39
C ILE A 85 -5.75 14.37 -24.23
N HIS A 86 -6.59 13.40 -23.85
CA HIS A 86 -7.86 13.18 -24.56
C HIS A 86 -8.78 14.41 -24.48
N LYS A 87 -8.84 15.07 -23.32
CA LYS A 87 -9.57 16.33 -23.16
C LYS A 87 -9.02 17.43 -24.06
N GLU A 88 -7.70 17.60 -24.12
CA GLU A 88 -7.06 18.58 -25.00
C GLU A 88 -7.39 18.31 -26.48
N LEU A 89 -7.37 17.05 -26.91
CA LEU A 89 -7.74 16.68 -28.29
C LEU A 89 -9.21 16.99 -28.61
N ILE A 90 -10.13 16.73 -27.67
CA ILE A 90 -11.55 17.08 -27.83
C ILE A 90 -11.72 18.60 -27.93
N GLU A 91 -11.00 19.38 -27.12
CA GLU A 91 -11.05 20.85 -27.17
C GLU A 91 -10.56 21.38 -28.53
N VAL A 92 -9.49 20.80 -29.07
CA VAL A 92 -8.97 21.14 -30.41
C VAL A 92 -9.98 20.78 -31.50
N GLU A 93 -10.61 19.61 -31.44
CA GLU A 93 -11.66 19.20 -32.37
C GLU A 93 -12.87 20.15 -32.29
N HIS A 94 -13.29 20.54 -31.09
CA HIS A 94 -14.38 21.48 -30.88
C HIS A 94 -14.10 22.87 -31.48
N VAL A 95 -12.88 23.39 -31.29
CA VAL A 95 -12.45 24.66 -31.91
C VAL A 95 -12.44 24.56 -33.43
N SER A 96 -12.02 23.41 -33.98
CA SER A 96 -11.98 23.16 -35.43
C SER A 96 -13.39 23.17 -36.03
N ILE A 97 -14.37 22.58 -35.33
CA ILE A 97 -15.79 22.63 -35.71
C ILE A 97 -16.33 24.07 -35.69
N LEU A 98 -16.01 24.85 -34.65
CA LEU A 98 -16.41 26.27 -34.56
C LEU A 98 -15.80 27.12 -35.68
N ASN A 99 -14.60 26.77 -36.15
CA ASN A 99 -13.93 27.43 -37.26
C ASN A 99 -14.48 27.00 -38.65
N GLY A 100 -15.46 26.10 -38.70
CA GLY A 100 -16.18 25.72 -39.91
C GLY A 100 -15.70 24.42 -40.58
N GLU A 101 -14.85 23.63 -39.91
CA GLU A 101 -14.51 22.28 -40.40
C GLU A 101 -15.69 21.33 -40.20
N LEU A 102 -15.96 20.50 -41.23
CA LEU A 102 -17.05 19.53 -41.19
C LEU A 102 -16.57 18.20 -40.58
N PRO A 103 -17.24 17.69 -39.53
CA PRO A 103 -16.92 16.39 -38.97
C PRO A 103 -17.09 15.26 -40.00
N ILE A 104 -16.16 14.31 -40.02
CA ILE A 104 -16.24 13.11 -40.87
C ILE A 104 -17.35 12.17 -40.37
N HIS A 105 -17.55 12.10 -39.05
CA HIS A 105 -18.55 11.26 -38.38
C HIS A 105 -19.12 11.98 -37.15
N ALA A 106 -20.23 11.49 -36.60
CA ALA A 106 -20.85 12.05 -35.38
C ALA A 106 -19.96 11.86 -34.13
N THR A 107 -19.18 10.78 -34.10
CA THR A 107 -18.13 10.51 -33.11
C THR A 107 -16.85 11.17 -33.56
N SER A 108 -16.14 11.89 -32.68
CA SER A 108 -14.86 12.52 -33.00
C SER A 108 -13.72 11.50 -33.16
N ALA A 109 -12.60 11.91 -33.76
CA ALA A 109 -11.49 11.01 -34.05
C ALA A 109 -10.75 10.60 -32.76
N SER A 110 -10.59 11.54 -31.83
CA SER A 110 -10.03 11.28 -30.50
C SER A 110 -10.90 10.30 -29.69
N SER A 111 -12.22 10.49 -29.70
CA SER A 111 -13.17 9.60 -29.03
C SER A 111 -13.22 8.22 -29.67
N PHE A 112 -13.07 8.13 -30.99
CA PHE A 112 -12.96 6.85 -31.70
C PHE A 112 -11.75 6.04 -31.23
N LEU A 113 -10.59 6.67 -31.06
CA LEU A 113 -9.39 6.03 -30.52
C LEU A 113 -9.58 5.59 -29.07
N ALA A 114 -10.18 6.45 -28.23
CA ALA A 114 -10.46 6.11 -26.83
C ALA A 114 -11.35 4.87 -26.70
N VAL A 115 -12.44 4.78 -27.49
CA VAL A 115 -13.28 3.57 -27.56
C VAL A 115 -12.49 2.35 -28.03
N GLY A 116 -11.58 2.52 -28.99
CA GLY A 116 -10.66 1.46 -29.42
C GLY A 116 -9.83 0.90 -28.26
N PHE A 117 -9.21 1.77 -27.46
CA PHE A 117 -8.42 1.36 -26.30
C PHE A 117 -9.27 0.68 -25.21
N GLU A 118 -10.50 1.14 -24.98
CA GLU A 118 -11.43 0.47 -24.04
C GLU A 118 -11.77 -0.96 -24.49
N ILE A 119 -11.92 -1.17 -25.81
CA ILE A 119 -12.16 -2.50 -26.37
C ILE A 119 -10.91 -3.39 -26.21
N GLU A 120 -9.70 -2.86 -26.47
CA GLU A 120 -8.45 -3.61 -26.23
C GLU A 120 -8.31 -4.03 -24.77
N ASP A 121 -8.56 -3.11 -23.83
CA ASP A 121 -8.53 -3.38 -22.39
C ASP A 121 -9.54 -4.47 -22.00
N ALA A 122 -10.76 -4.40 -22.55
CA ALA A 122 -11.79 -5.41 -22.32
C ALA A 122 -11.42 -6.78 -22.93
N GLN A 123 -10.80 -6.81 -24.12
CA GLN A 123 -10.27 -8.02 -24.75
C GLN A 123 -9.18 -8.66 -23.88
N HIS A 124 -8.20 -7.89 -23.43
CA HIS A 124 -7.12 -8.36 -22.57
C HIS A 124 -7.64 -8.93 -21.25
N HIS A 125 -8.57 -8.24 -20.59
CA HIS A 125 -9.17 -8.71 -19.35
C HIS A 125 -9.92 -10.04 -19.56
N LEU A 126 -10.72 -10.14 -20.62
CA LEU A 126 -11.46 -11.35 -20.94
C LEU A 126 -10.55 -12.52 -21.31
N LEU A 127 -9.45 -12.29 -22.05
CA LEU A 127 -8.43 -13.31 -22.33
C LEU A 127 -7.88 -13.91 -21.04
N LYS A 128 -7.45 -13.04 -20.11
CA LYS A 128 -6.88 -13.46 -18.83
C LYS A 128 -7.90 -14.20 -17.95
N GLU A 129 -9.15 -13.74 -17.93
CA GLU A 129 -10.23 -14.48 -17.26
C GLU A 129 -10.39 -15.88 -17.89
N VAL A 130 -10.54 -15.96 -19.20
CA VAL A 130 -10.72 -17.25 -19.91
C VAL A 130 -9.58 -18.20 -19.63
N GLU A 131 -8.33 -17.71 -19.60
CA GLU A 131 -7.14 -18.51 -19.25
C GLU A 131 -7.19 -19.05 -17.81
N ALA A 132 -7.57 -18.22 -16.84
CA ALA A 132 -7.68 -18.63 -15.44
C ALA A 132 -8.73 -19.75 -15.23
N TRP A 133 -9.82 -19.74 -16.01
CA TRP A 133 -10.93 -20.70 -15.85
C TRP A 133 -10.79 -21.98 -16.69
N LYS A 134 -9.72 -22.15 -17.48
CA LYS A 134 -9.48 -23.37 -18.29
C LYS A 134 -9.46 -24.65 -17.44
N THR A 135 -9.15 -24.57 -16.14
CA THR A 135 -8.97 -25.74 -15.25
C THR A 135 -10.25 -26.15 -14.50
N SER A 136 -11.13 -25.22 -14.15
CA SER A 136 -12.43 -25.52 -13.54
C SER A 136 -13.37 -24.33 -13.65
N CYS A 137 -14.38 -24.43 -14.52
CA CYS A 137 -15.38 -23.39 -14.72
C CYS A 137 -16.73 -23.86 -14.18
N THR A 138 -17.35 -23.04 -13.33
CA THR A 138 -18.74 -23.26 -12.90
C THR A 138 -19.71 -22.77 -13.97
N ASN A 139 -20.94 -23.31 -14.00
CA ASN A 139 -21.95 -22.88 -14.97
C ASN A 139 -22.21 -21.36 -14.91
N ILE A 140 -22.20 -20.76 -13.72
CA ILE A 140 -22.40 -19.31 -13.54
C ILE A 140 -21.23 -18.51 -14.14
N GLN A 141 -19.99 -18.97 -13.96
CA GLN A 141 -18.83 -18.32 -14.57
C GLN A 141 -18.86 -18.46 -16.10
N SER A 142 -19.26 -19.64 -16.61
CA SER A 142 -19.42 -19.84 -18.05
C SER A 142 -20.48 -18.92 -18.65
N THR A 143 -21.61 -18.67 -17.96
CA THR A 143 -22.62 -17.72 -18.45
C THR A 143 -22.09 -16.29 -18.46
N ASN A 144 -21.39 -15.87 -17.41
CA ASN A 144 -20.81 -14.52 -17.35
C ASN A 144 -19.79 -14.28 -18.47
N ILE A 145 -18.92 -15.25 -18.77
CA ILE A 145 -17.97 -15.16 -19.88
C ILE A 145 -18.70 -15.01 -21.22
N GLN A 146 -19.79 -15.73 -21.43
CA GLN A 146 -20.58 -15.61 -22.66
C GLN A 146 -21.30 -14.24 -22.76
N GLU A 147 -21.77 -13.69 -21.64
CA GLU A 147 -22.32 -12.34 -21.58
C GLU A 147 -21.25 -11.28 -21.89
N HIS A 148 -20.05 -11.41 -21.32
CA HIS A 148 -18.90 -10.53 -21.60
C HIS A 148 -18.51 -10.60 -23.09
N ARG A 149 -18.41 -11.81 -23.68
CA ARG A 149 -18.16 -12.01 -25.12
C ARG A 149 -19.22 -11.34 -25.99
N LEU A 150 -20.49 -11.47 -25.64
CA LEU A 150 -21.60 -10.87 -26.40
C LEU A 150 -21.61 -9.35 -26.30
N ALA A 151 -21.30 -8.78 -25.12
CA ALA A 151 -21.16 -7.34 -24.95
C ALA A 151 -19.98 -6.80 -25.77
N LEU A 152 -18.83 -7.46 -25.68
CA LEU A 152 -17.62 -7.11 -26.42
C LEU A 152 -17.82 -7.16 -27.94
N LEU A 153 -18.49 -8.20 -28.44
CA LEU A 153 -18.80 -8.34 -29.87
C LEU A 153 -19.68 -7.18 -30.38
N LYS A 154 -20.64 -6.72 -29.58
CA LYS A 154 -21.45 -5.53 -29.92
C LYS A 154 -20.60 -4.27 -29.97
N CYS A 155 -19.69 -4.09 -29.01
CA CYS A 155 -18.76 -2.95 -29.02
C CYS A 155 -17.87 -2.98 -30.27
N ILE A 156 -17.27 -4.13 -30.60
CA ILE A 156 -16.45 -4.31 -31.80
C ILE A 156 -17.24 -3.99 -33.08
N GLN A 157 -18.47 -4.48 -33.20
CA GLN A 157 -19.33 -4.16 -34.36
C GLN A 157 -19.62 -2.66 -34.46
N SER A 158 -19.93 -1.99 -33.35
CA SER A 158 -20.13 -0.53 -33.35
C SER A 158 -18.86 0.24 -33.70
N PHE A 159 -17.70 -0.24 -33.24
CA PHE A 159 -16.40 0.33 -33.55
C PHE A 159 -16.10 0.25 -35.05
N HIS A 160 -16.30 -0.91 -35.69
CA HIS A 160 -16.08 -1.08 -37.12
C HIS A 160 -16.99 -0.18 -37.99
N LEU A 161 -18.20 0.14 -37.54
CA LEU A 161 -19.07 1.11 -38.25
C LEU A 161 -18.44 2.51 -38.31
N VAL A 162 -17.80 2.94 -37.23
CA VAL A 162 -17.09 4.22 -37.15
C VAL A 162 -15.74 4.15 -37.88
N GLN A 163 -15.05 3.00 -37.78
CA GLN A 163 -13.79 2.74 -38.49
C GLN A 163 -13.98 2.84 -40.01
N ARG A 164 -15.13 2.45 -40.56
CA ARG A 164 -15.42 2.62 -41.99
C ARG A 164 -15.39 4.09 -42.44
N ALA A 165 -15.70 5.03 -41.56
CA ALA A 165 -15.66 6.47 -41.88
C ALA A 165 -14.25 7.05 -41.77
N TYR A 166 -13.50 6.71 -40.71
CA TYR A 166 -12.15 7.24 -40.46
C TYR A 166 -11.03 6.47 -41.17
N MET A 167 -11.14 5.15 -41.29
CA MET A 167 -10.12 4.24 -41.81
C MET A 167 -10.72 3.20 -42.78
N PRO A 168 -11.20 3.62 -43.96
CA PRO A 168 -11.87 2.73 -44.90
C PRO A 168 -10.97 1.60 -45.42
N GLU A 169 -9.68 1.86 -45.60
CA GLU A 169 -8.70 0.84 -46.03
C GLU A 169 -8.46 -0.22 -44.96
N ALA A 170 -8.37 0.19 -43.70
CA ALA A 170 -8.25 -0.72 -42.55
C ALA A 170 -9.51 -1.59 -42.40
N TYR A 171 -10.69 -0.98 -42.54
CA TYR A 171 -11.97 -1.71 -42.49
C TYR A 171 -12.10 -2.73 -43.62
N ALA A 172 -11.71 -2.37 -44.85
CA ALA A 172 -11.72 -3.28 -45.99
C ALA A 172 -10.75 -4.46 -45.77
N PHE A 173 -9.56 -4.18 -45.23
CA PHE A 173 -8.59 -5.21 -44.86
C PHE A 173 -9.13 -6.15 -43.76
N ALA A 174 -9.70 -5.60 -42.69
CA ALA A 174 -10.29 -6.37 -41.60
C ALA A 174 -11.39 -7.31 -42.12
N THR A 175 -12.33 -6.77 -42.93
CA THR A 175 -13.42 -7.56 -43.51
C THR A 175 -12.90 -8.69 -44.39
N SER A 176 -11.87 -8.43 -45.21
CA SER A 176 -11.26 -9.47 -46.06
C SER A 176 -10.59 -10.57 -45.24
N LYS A 177 -10.04 -10.25 -44.07
CA LYS A 177 -9.40 -11.21 -43.17
C LYS A 177 -10.42 -12.03 -42.39
N ASP A 178 -11.54 -11.42 -42.01
CA ASP A 178 -12.65 -12.10 -41.35
C ASP A 178 -13.38 -13.07 -42.31
N GLU A 179 -13.44 -12.76 -43.61
CA GLU A 179 -13.97 -13.68 -44.63
C GLU A 179 -13.06 -14.89 -44.89
N GLU A 180 -11.75 -14.75 -44.70
CA GLU A 180 -10.76 -15.83 -44.83
C GLU A 180 -10.70 -16.76 -43.60
N HIS A 181 -11.09 -16.27 -42.41
CA HIS A 181 -11.03 -17.02 -41.15
C HIS A 181 -12.39 -17.64 -40.77
N ASP A 182 -12.41 -18.96 -40.61
CA ASP A 182 -13.58 -19.78 -40.32
C ASP A 182 -14.18 -19.52 -38.91
N ALA A 183 -15.44 -19.95 -38.70
CA ALA A 183 -16.43 -19.54 -37.68
C ALA A 183 -16.11 -19.77 -36.18
N LEU A 184 -14.83 -19.90 -35.79
CA LEU A 184 -14.39 -20.16 -34.41
C LEU A 184 -13.44 -19.08 -33.84
N VAL A 185 -13.35 -17.90 -34.46
CA VAL A 185 -12.58 -16.79 -33.87
C VAL A 185 -13.26 -16.35 -32.58
N HIS A 186 -12.56 -16.51 -31.46
CA HIS A 186 -13.03 -16.02 -30.17
C HIS A 186 -13.01 -14.49 -30.17
N VAL A 187 -14.04 -13.87 -29.60
CA VAL A 187 -14.24 -12.40 -29.61
C VAL A 187 -13.03 -11.67 -29.02
N GLU A 188 -12.42 -12.27 -28.01
CA GLU A 188 -11.25 -11.76 -27.32
C GLU A 188 -9.95 -11.82 -28.14
N SER A 189 -9.94 -12.49 -29.30
CA SER A 189 -8.79 -12.60 -30.23
C SER A 189 -8.95 -11.79 -31.51
N ILE A 190 -10.07 -11.07 -31.67
CA ILE A 190 -10.33 -10.24 -32.86
C ILE A 190 -9.40 -9.03 -32.85
N VAL A 191 -8.63 -8.85 -33.92
CA VAL A 191 -7.75 -7.69 -34.08
C VAL A 191 -8.58 -6.48 -34.53
N LEU A 192 -8.49 -5.36 -33.80
CA LEU A 192 -9.27 -4.15 -34.12
C LEU A 192 -8.70 -3.37 -35.31
N TYR A 193 -7.42 -3.58 -35.62
CA TYR A 193 -6.69 -2.85 -36.66
C TYR A 193 -6.67 -1.34 -36.41
N LEU A 194 -6.29 -0.95 -35.19
CA LEU A 194 -5.90 0.43 -34.88
C LEU A 194 -4.67 0.85 -35.71
N PRO A 195 -4.39 2.16 -35.87
CA PRO A 195 -3.23 2.60 -36.65
C PRO A 195 -1.91 1.91 -36.26
N SER A 196 -1.66 1.71 -34.97
CA SER A 196 -0.47 0.97 -34.48
C SER A 196 -0.41 -0.49 -34.90
N GLN A 197 -1.54 -1.13 -35.18
CA GLN A 197 -1.67 -2.54 -35.57
C GLN A 197 -1.72 -2.73 -37.08
N LEU A 198 -1.72 -1.65 -37.86
CA LEU A 198 -1.78 -1.73 -39.31
C LEU A 198 -0.42 -2.03 -39.94
N PRO A 199 -0.36 -2.92 -40.95
CA PRO A 199 0.84 -3.12 -41.75
C PRO A 199 1.33 -1.79 -42.38
N PRO A 200 2.65 -1.56 -42.48
CA PRO A 200 3.23 -0.34 -43.05
C PRO A 200 2.67 0.08 -44.42
N SER A 201 2.23 -0.89 -45.23
CA SER A 201 1.60 -0.68 -46.54
C SER A 201 0.26 0.04 -46.52
N LEU A 202 -0.43 0.08 -45.36
CA LEU A 202 -1.74 0.70 -45.19
C LEU A 202 -1.68 2.06 -44.47
N HIS A 203 -0.48 2.57 -44.17
CA HIS A 203 -0.29 3.87 -43.50
C HIS A 203 -0.36 5.09 -44.42
N HIS A 204 -0.55 4.89 -45.73
CA HIS A 204 -0.37 5.94 -46.74
C HIS A 204 -1.54 6.94 -46.88
N GLY A 205 -2.70 6.66 -46.29
CA GLY A 205 -3.84 7.58 -46.31
C GLY A 205 -3.65 8.79 -45.38
N LEU A 206 -4.00 10.01 -45.84
CA LEU A 206 -3.92 11.24 -45.02
C LEU A 206 -4.67 11.12 -43.69
N THR A 207 -5.85 10.49 -43.69
CA THR A 207 -6.64 10.23 -42.48
C THR A 207 -5.97 9.22 -41.57
N ALA A 208 -5.29 8.21 -42.13
CA ALA A 208 -4.54 7.24 -41.35
C ALA A 208 -3.31 7.89 -40.69
N THR A 209 -2.64 8.82 -41.38
CA THR A 209 -1.49 9.56 -40.82
C THR A 209 -1.89 10.49 -39.68
N SER A 210 -3.00 11.24 -39.81
CA SER A 210 -3.46 12.10 -38.71
C SER A 210 -3.95 11.29 -37.51
N LEU A 211 -4.65 10.18 -37.74
CA LEU A 211 -5.10 9.28 -36.68
C LEU A 211 -3.93 8.60 -35.97
N ALA A 212 -2.91 8.16 -36.70
CA ALA A 212 -1.68 7.58 -36.16
C ALA A 212 -0.94 8.57 -35.25
N GLN A 213 -0.90 9.85 -35.61
CA GLN A 213 -0.31 10.89 -34.76
C GLN A 213 -1.10 11.11 -33.46
N MET A 214 -2.44 11.14 -33.55
CA MET A 214 -3.31 11.24 -32.38
C MET A 214 -3.16 10.01 -31.47
N GLU A 215 -3.11 8.80 -32.05
CA GLU A 215 -2.88 7.57 -31.30
C GLU A 215 -1.51 7.61 -30.60
N GLY A 216 -0.44 8.01 -31.30
CA GLY A 216 0.90 8.12 -30.72
C GLY A 216 0.93 9.08 -29.52
N LYS A 217 0.21 10.20 -29.60
CA LYS A 217 0.06 11.15 -28.48
C LYS A 217 -0.70 10.56 -27.29
N LEU A 218 -1.68 9.68 -27.53
CA LEU A 218 -2.46 9.04 -26.45
C LEU A 218 -1.77 7.82 -25.84
N ARG A 219 -0.96 7.08 -26.62
CA ARG A 219 -0.24 5.88 -26.14
C ARG A 219 0.86 6.21 -25.12
N PHE A 220 1.52 7.36 -25.25
CA PHE A 220 2.55 7.79 -24.28
C PHE A 220 2.00 7.98 -22.84
N PRO A 221 0.99 8.84 -22.60
CA PRO A 221 0.43 9.00 -21.27
C PRO A 221 -0.28 7.72 -20.79
N GLN A 222 -0.87 6.92 -21.69
CA GLN A 222 -1.43 5.61 -21.34
C GLN A 222 -0.35 4.69 -20.75
N ALA A 223 0.86 4.66 -21.34
CA ALA A 223 1.97 3.89 -20.80
C ALA A 223 2.41 4.41 -19.42
N CYS A 224 2.49 5.73 -19.25
CA CYS A 224 2.79 6.35 -17.96
C CYS A 224 1.74 6.00 -16.88
N ASP A 225 0.46 6.09 -17.22
CA ASP A 225 -0.66 5.76 -16.32
C ASP A 225 -0.61 4.27 -15.92
N THR A 226 -0.31 3.38 -16.87
CA THR A 226 -0.15 1.94 -16.57
C THR A 226 1.04 1.66 -15.65
N LEU A 227 2.15 2.39 -15.77
CA LEU A 227 3.28 2.27 -14.82
C LEU A 227 2.89 2.76 -13.42
N VAL A 228 2.09 3.83 -13.31
CA VAL A 228 1.55 4.27 -12.02
C VAL A 228 0.65 3.20 -11.42
N GLU A 229 -0.24 2.59 -12.21
CA GLU A 229 -1.10 1.49 -11.76
C GLU A 229 -0.28 0.26 -11.33
N LEU A 230 0.81 -0.05 -12.04
CA LEU A 230 1.72 -1.15 -11.72
C LEU A 230 2.40 -0.91 -10.36
N ARG A 231 2.93 0.29 -10.13
CA ARG A 231 3.54 0.68 -8.84
C ARG A 231 2.54 0.58 -7.69
N GLN A 232 1.31 1.07 -7.88
CA GLN A 232 0.26 0.97 -6.87
C GLN A 232 -0.07 -0.49 -6.56
N SER A 233 -0.21 -1.33 -7.59
CA SER A 233 -0.49 -2.76 -7.44
C SER A 233 0.65 -3.50 -6.73
N LEU A 234 1.91 -3.17 -7.05
CA LEU A 234 3.09 -3.66 -6.33
C LEU A 234 3.09 -3.27 -4.85
N SER A 235 2.73 -2.02 -4.53
CA SER A 235 2.63 -1.55 -3.15
C SER A 235 1.55 -2.31 -2.37
N VAL A 236 0.38 -2.56 -2.99
CA VAL A 236 -0.69 -3.35 -2.38
C VAL A 236 -0.25 -4.79 -2.16
N HIS A 237 0.39 -5.41 -3.15
CA HIS A 237 0.92 -6.77 -3.04
C HIS A 237 1.93 -6.89 -1.89
N ALA A 238 2.90 -5.99 -1.81
CA ALA A 238 3.89 -5.96 -0.72
C ALA A 238 3.25 -5.80 0.66
N HIS A 239 2.24 -4.92 0.78
CA HIS A 239 1.50 -4.75 2.02
C HIS A 239 0.72 -6.02 2.41
N LEU A 240 0.06 -6.68 1.46
CA LEU A 240 -0.65 -7.94 1.69
C LEU A 240 0.31 -9.06 2.10
N ALA A 241 1.50 -9.11 1.48
CA ALA A 241 2.53 -10.10 1.81
C ALA A 241 3.03 -9.91 3.24
N LYS A 242 3.33 -8.67 3.63
CA LYS A 242 3.69 -8.32 5.00
C LYS A 242 2.58 -8.66 5.99
N PHE A 243 1.35 -8.25 5.72
CA PHE A 243 0.19 -8.56 6.57
C PHE A 243 0.00 -10.06 6.76
N LYS A 244 0.16 -10.86 5.70
CA LYS A 244 0.10 -12.32 5.79
C LYS A 244 1.20 -12.88 6.70
N CYS A 245 2.41 -12.34 6.64
CA CYS A 245 3.53 -12.82 7.44
C CYS A 245 3.42 -12.43 8.92
N THR A 246 2.86 -11.26 9.25
CA THR A 246 2.81 -10.75 10.64
C THR A 246 1.51 -11.10 11.36
N GLU A 247 0.35 -10.94 10.70
CA GLU A 247 -0.96 -10.96 11.38
C GLU A 247 -1.76 -12.25 11.16
N VAL A 248 -1.46 -13.03 10.12
CA VAL A 248 -2.32 -14.13 9.69
C VAL A 248 -1.88 -15.46 10.30
N CYS A 249 -2.61 -15.91 11.32
CA CYS A 249 -2.41 -17.20 11.98
C CYS A 249 -3.50 -18.22 11.62
N GLY A 250 -3.11 -19.49 11.45
CA GLY A 250 -4.02 -20.61 11.21
C GLY A 250 -4.33 -20.89 9.72
N GLN A 251 -4.86 -22.09 9.44
CA GLN A 251 -4.97 -22.59 8.07
C GLN A 251 -5.98 -21.81 7.19
N ARG A 252 -7.22 -21.62 7.66
CA ARG A 252 -8.26 -20.93 6.86
C ARG A 252 -7.92 -19.47 6.54
N PRO A 253 -7.48 -18.64 7.52
CA PRO A 253 -7.04 -17.27 7.23
C PRO A 253 -5.85 -17.22 6.28
N ASN A 254 -4.92 -18.18 6.38
CA ASN A 254 -3.76 -18.26 5.48
C ASN A 254 -4.18 -18.57 4.04
N THR A 255 -5.08 -19.54 3.83
CA THR A 255 -5.63 -19.81 2.49
C THR A 255 -6.34 -18.59 1.89
N HIS A 256 -7.11 -17.86 2.70
CA HIS A 256 -7.77 -16.63 2.25
C HIS A 256 -6.76 -15.52 1.90
N ALA A 257 -5.73 -15.33 2.73
CA ALA A 257 -4.66 -14.37 2.49
C ALA A 257 -3.84 -14.74 1.24
N GLN A 258 -3.56 -16.03 1.03
CA GLN A 258 -2.93 -16.50 -0.20
C GLN A 258 -3.79 -16.20 -1.43
N GLY A 259 -5.10 -16.49 -1.38
CA GLY A 259 -6.00 -16.16 -2.49
C GLY A 259 -6.17 -14.65 -2.74
N LEU A 260 -5.87 -13.79 -1.76
CA LEU A 260 -5.74 -12.34 -1.99
C LEU A 260 -4.43 -11.99 -2.71
N LEU A 261 -3.32 -12.61 -2.32
CA LEU A 261 -2.02 -12.45 -2.98
C LEU A 261 -2.07 -12.93 -4.43
N ASP A 262 -2.64 -14.12 -4.69
CA ASP A 262 -2.75 -14.68 -6.04
C ASP A 262 -3.57 -13.75 -6.96
N ARG A 263 -4.63 -13.12 -6.43
CA ARG A 263 -5.42 -12.11 -7.17
C ARG A 263 -4.64 -10.83 -7.42
N ALA A 264 -3.86 -10.37 -6.44
CA ALA A 264 -3.01 -9.19 -6.61
C ALA A 264 -1.90 -9.45 -7.64
N GLN A 265 -1.29 -10.64 -7.62
CA GLN A 265 -0.30 -11.07 -8.61
C GLN A 265 -0.90 -11.14 -10.01
N PHE A 266 -2.06 -11.78 -10.17
CA PHE A 266 -2.77 -11.83 -11.46
C PHE A 266 -3.06 -10.43 -12.02
N ARG A 267 -3.44 -9.48 -11.16
CA ARG A 267 -3.63 -8.08 -11.56
C ARG A 267 -2.31 -7.44 -12.01
N MET A 268 -1.21 -7.67 -11.30
CA MET A 268 0.11 -7.16 -11.67
C MET A 268 0.54 -7.69 -13.04
N ASP A 269 0.39 -8.99 -13.29
CA ASP A 269 0.72 -9.61 -14.57
C ASP A 269 -0.11 -9.00 -15.72
N ALA A 270 -1.41 -8.77 -15.49
CA ALA A 270 -2.28 -8.13 -16.47
C ALA A 270 -1.88 -6.67 -16.78
N ILE A 271 -1.46 -5.90 -15.77
CA ILE A 271 -0.98 -4.53 -15.96
C ILE A 271 0.37 -4.52 -16.70
N ALA A 272 1.26 -5.47 -16.39
CA ALA A 272 2.54 -5.61 -17.08
C ALA A 272 2.34 -5.92 -18.58
N ASP A 273 1.46 -6.86 -18.90
CA ASP A 273 1.09 -7.18 -20.30
C ASP A 273 0.50 -5.96 -21.02
N LYS A 274 -0.36 -5.19 -20.35
CA LYS A 274 -0.91 -3.95 -20.90
C LYS A 274 0.19 -2.93 -21.18
N TYR A 275 1.15 -2.75 -20.27
CA TYR A 275 2.29 -1.86 -20.49
C TYR A 275 3.10 -2.27 -21.72
N HIS A 276 3.39 -3.57 -21.86
CA HIS A 276 4.09 -4.10 -23.03
C HIS A 276 3.34 -3.82 -24.33
N HIS A 277 2.04 -4.06 -24.36
CA HIS A 277 1.21 -3.80 -25.53
C HIS A 277 1.22 -2.31 -25.92
N VAL A 278 1.02 -1.41 -24.94
CA VAL A 278 1.01 0.04 -25.20
C VAL A 278 2.38 0.53 -25.65
N GLN A 279 3.47 0.02 -25.06
CA GLN A 279 4.83 0.36 -25.47
C GLN A 279 5.13 -0.10 -26.91
N GLU A 280 4.73 -1.32 -27.28
CA GLU A 280 4.90 -1.84 -28.63
C GLU A 280 4.09 -1.04 -29.66
N ALA A 281 2.85 -0.69 -29.33
CA ALA A 281 2.00 0.16 -30.16
C ALA A 281 2.63 1.55 -30.37
N HIS A 282 3.13 2.19 -29.29
CA HIS A 282 3.82 3.48 -29.37
C HIS A 282 5.09 3.40 -30.22
N LYS A 283 5.88 2.35 -30.04
CA LYS A 283 7.11 2.09 -30.80
C LYS A 283 6.83 1.92 -32.29
N THR A 284 5.74 1.24 -32.65
CA THR A 284 5.36 1.00 -34.05
C THR A 284 4.98 2.31 -34.76
N LEU A 285 4.35 3.24 -34.04
CA LEU A 285 3.89 4.51 -34.61
C LEU A 285 5.00 5.57 -34.77
N LEU A 286 5.87 5.71 -33.77
CA LEU A 286 6.85 6.80 -33.72
C LEU A 286 8.28 6.35 -34.07
N GLY A 287 8.54 5.05 -34.06
CA GLY A 287 9.89 4.50 -34.21
C GLY A 287 10.77 4.79 -32.99
N LEU A 288 12.05 4.42 -33.09
CA LEU A 288 13.03 4.64 -32.01
C LEU A 288 13.26 6.15 -31.81
N GLY A 289 13.27 6.62 -30.55
CA GLY A 289 13.43 8.04 -30.24
C GLY A 289 13.74 8.33 -28.77
N ASN A 290 13.79 9.62 -28.41
CA ASN A 290 14.14 10.07 -27.06
C ASN A 290 13.17 9.56 -25.97
N TRP A 291 11.96 9.15 -26.35
CA TRP A 291 10.95 8.60 -25.45
C TRP A 291 11.35 7.22 -24.88
N GLU A 292 12.31 6.50 -25.47
CA GLU A 292 12.79 5.21 -24.95
C GLU A 292 13.45 5.30 -23.58
N HIS A 293 14.00 6.47 -23.24
CA HIS A 293 14.53 6.71 -21.91
C HIS A 293 13.42 6.71 -20.84
N HIS A 294 12.22 7.17 -21.22
CA HIS A 294 11.03 7.25 -20.37
C HIS A 294 10.24 5.94 -20.35
N LEU A 295 10.06 5.30 -21.50
CA LEU A 295 9.32 4.04 -21.65
C LEU A 295 10.27 2.89 -21.99
N GLN A 296 10.94 2.36 -20.96
CA GLN A 296 11.89 1.24 -21.11
C GLN A 296 11.17 -0.11 -21.19
N VAL A 297 11.80 -1.09 -21.84
CA VAL A 297 11.26 -2.46 -21.89
C VAL A 297 11.24 -3.04 -20.48
N LEU A 298 10.03 -3.34 -19.99
CA LEU A 298 9.82 -3.92 -18.66
C LEU A 298 10.34 -5.37 -18.64
N LYS A 299 11.29 -5.69 -17.77
CA LYS A 299 11.71 -7.08 -17.54
C LYS A 299 11.04 -7.61 -16.29
N ASP A 300 10.89 -8.93 -16.19
CA ASP A 300 10.36 -9.58 -14.97
C ASP A 300 11.17 -9.21 -13.72
N SER A 301 12.48 -8.96 -13.87
CA SER A 301 13.35 -8.48 -12.78
C SER A 301 13.05 -7.07 -12.30
N ASP A 302 12.39 -6.26 -13.13
CA ASP A 302 12.07 -4.86 -12.80
C ASP A 302 10.74 -4.76 -12.02
N ILE A 303 9.88 -5.78 -12.12
CA ILE A 303 8.59 -5.90 -11.43
C ILE A 303 8.85 -6.31 -9.97
N CYS A 304 9.39 -5.37 -9.20
CA CYS A 304 9.71 -5.56 -7.79
C CYS A 304 9.13 -4.42 -6.96
N ALA A 305 8.68 -4.70 -5.74
CA ALA A 305 8.15 -3.68 -4.85
C ALA A 305 9.27 -2.79 -4.28
N LEU A 306 8.93 -1.54 -3.94
CA LEU A 306 9.84 -0.58 -3.30
C LEU A 306 10.43 -1.14 -1.98
N SER A 307 9.63 -1.92 -1.25
CA SER A 307 10.03 -2.61 -0.03
C SER A 307 9.60 -4.07 -0.13
N ASP A 308 10.46 -4.89 -0.73
CA ASP A 308 10.26 -6.34 -0.75
C ASP A 308 10.65 -6.93 0.62
N PRO A 309 9.72 -7.58 1.34
CA PRO A 309 10.02 -8.28 2.60
C PRO A 309 10.84 -9.55 2.40
N ASP A 310 10.87 -10.15 1.20
CA ASP A 310 11.54 -11.42 0.92
C ASP A 310 12.99 -11.27 0.41
N ALA A 311 13.43 -10.03 0.18
CA ALA A 311 14.79 -9.77 -0.27
C ALA A 311 15.80 -10.10 0.85
N THR A 312 16.56 -11.18 0.63
CA THR A 312 17.64 -11.72 1.48
C THR A 312 18.86 -10.78 1.62
N THR A 313 18.83 -9.63 0.94
CA THR A 313 19.91 -8.66 0.94
C THR A 313 19.60 -7.53 1.92
N GLY A 314 20.56 -7.19 2.78
CA GLY A 314 20.47 -6.07 3.71
C GLY A 314 20.05 -4.77 2.99
N GLU A 315 19.21 -3.97 3.65
CA GLU A 315 18.56 -2.77 3.09
C GLU A 315 19.52 -1.82 2.34
N GLY A 316 20.80 -1.77 2.73
CA GLY A 316 21.82 -0.91 2.12
C GLY A 316 22.36 -1.31 0.73
N PHE A 317 22.03 -2.49 0.19
CA PHE A 317 22.48 -2.92 -1.15
C PHE A 317 21.35 -3.00 -2.19
N ARG A 318 20.16 -2.47 -1.88
CA ARG A 318 19.00 -2.53 -2.78
C ARG A 318 19.12 -1.47 -3.87
N THR A 319 19.32 -1.89 -5.12
CA THR A 319 19.14 -1.03 -6.29
C THR A 319 17.65 -0.98 -6.65
N LEU A 320 17.04 0.21 -6.57
CA LEU A 320 15.64 0.41 -6.97
C LEU A 320 15.48 0.14 -8.46
N SER A 321 14.42 -0.58 -8.86
CA SER A 321 14.13 -0.81 -10.28
C SER A 321 13.75 0.51 -10.97
N TRP A 322 14.03 0.61 -12.27
CA TRP A 322 13.82 1.84 -13.04
C TRP A 322 12.36 2.31 -13.01
N ILE A 323 11.41 1.38 -12.84
CA ILE A 323 9.99 1.71 -12.67
C ILE A 323 9.78 2.63 -11.46
N TRP A 324 10.57 2.55 -10.39
CA TRP A 324 10.48 3.46 -9.24
C TRP A 324 11.34 4.71 -9.38
N VAL A 325 12.21 4.75 -10.39
CA VAL A 325 13.24 5.78 -10.61
C VAL A 325 12.88 6.68 -11.82
N SER A 326 11.58 6.74 -12.17
CA SER A 326 11.08 7.44 -13.37
C SER A 326 11.71 8.82 -13.59
N GLN A 327 12.43 8.94 -14.72
CA GLN A 327 12.97 10.20 -15.23
C GLN A 327 11.82 10.95 -15.92
N GLY A 328 11.45 12.13 -15.40
CA GLY A 328 10.34 12.92 -15.94
C GLY A 328 10.62 13.54 -17.33
N VAL A 329 9.56 13.98 -18.01
CA VAL A 329 9.62 14.78 -19.24
C VAL A 329 9.96 16.22 -18.88
N GLY A 330 11.24 16.58 -19.00
CA GLY A 330 11.76 17.93 -18.84
C GLY A 330 13.28 17.88 -18.70
N ASP A 331 13.96 18.99 -19.01
CA ASP A 331 15.43 19.16 -18.86
C ASP A 331 15.96 18.93 -17.42
N ASN A 332 15.12 18.45 -16.50
CA ASN A 332 15.46 18.21 -15.11
C ASN A 332 14.90 16.84 -14.63
N PRO A 333 15.63 15.72 -14.87
CA PRO A 333 15.23 14.36 -14.48
C PRO A 333 15.12 14.15 -12.96
N ASP A 334 15.44 15.18 -12.16
CA ASP A 334 15.48 15.16 -10.71
C ASP A 334 14.09 15.34 -10.04
N VAL A 335 13.06 15.87 -10.71
CA VAL A 335 11.83 16.32 -10.01
C VAL A 335 10.98 15.17 -9.43
N GLU A 336 10.69 14.11 -10.21
CA GLU A 336 9.91 12.95 -9.73
C GLU A 336 10.66 12.12 -8.68
N MET A 337 11.97 11.93 -8.89
CA MET A 337 12.85 11.28 -7.92
C MET A 337 12.89 12.08 -6.62
N HIS A 338 13.12 13.39 -6.68
CA HIS A 338 13.13 14.26 -5.52
C HIS A 338 11.77 14.22 -4.80
N GLU A 339 10.66 14.09 -5.53
CA GLU A 339 9.32 13.98 -4.95
C GLU A 339 9.09 12.63 -4.24
N ALA A 340 9.49 11.51 -4.84
CA ALA A 340 9.41 10.19 -4.22
C ALA A 340 10.30 10.12 -2.97
N LEU A 341 11.53 10.61 -3.08
CA LEU A 341 12.47 10.72 -1.97
C LEU A 341 11.93 11.64 -0.86
N ARG A 342 11.30 12.76 -1.21
CA ARG A 342 10.64 13.66 -0.26
C ARG A 342 9.55 12.95 0.54
N VAL A 343 8.68 12.20 -0.14
CA VAL A 343 7.57 11.48 0.51
C VAL A 343 8.09 10.37 1.43
N GLU A 344 9.06 9.57 0.99
CA GLU A 344 9.63 8.51 1.83
C GLU A 344 10.47 9.05 2.99
N TRP A 345 11.21 10.14 2.76
CA TRP A 345 11.90 10.87 3.82
C TRP A 345 10.91 11.44 4.82
N ALA A 346 9.83 12.11 4.39
CA ALA A 346 8.82 12.69 5.27
C ALA A 346 8.13 11.62 6.13
N LYS A 347 7.75 10.48 5.53
CA LYS A 347 7.22 9.34 6.29
C LYS A 347 8.21 8.81 7.32
N SER A 348 9.47 8.67 6.94
CA SER A 348 10.53 8.19 7.83
C SER A 348 10.81 9.16 8.98
N HIS A 349 10.81 10.46 8.69
CA HIS A 349 10.92 11.53 9.67
C HIS A 349 9.72 11.53 10.64
N ALA A 350 8.49 11.39 10.16
CA ALA A 350 7.31 11.26 11.01
C ALA A 350 7.33 10.00 11.90
N ARG A 351 7.88 8.88 11.40
CA ARG A 351 8.11 7.67 12.22
C ARG A 351 9.15 7.94 13.32
N LYS A 352 10.24 8.65 13.00
CA LYS A 352 11.26 9.08 13.97
C LYS A 352 10.67 9.99 15.05
N ASP A 353 9.92 11.01 14.66
CA ASP A 353 9.29 11.94 15.61
C ASP A 353 8.29 11.25 16.53
N ARG A 354 7.49 10.32 15.98
CA ARG A 354 6.60 9.48 16.78
C ARG A 354 7.40 8.63 17.77
N TRP A 355 8.50 8.02 17.31
CA TRP A 355 9.39 7.23 18.17
C TRP A 355 9.97 8.09 19.31
N CYS A 356 10.51 9.29 19.01
CA CYS A 356 11.04 10.20 20.02
C CYS A 356 9.98 10.62 21.04
N LYS A 357 8.74 10.91 20.60
CA LYS A 357 7.62 11.27 21.49
C LYS A 357 7.16 10.10 22.35
N GLU A 358 7.15 8.88 21.82
CA GLU A 358 6.78 7.68 22.57
C GLU A 358 7.84 7.28 23.61
N VAL A 359 9.13 7.57 23.37
CA VAL A 359 10.19 7.41 24.38
C VAL A 359 10.04 8.45 25.50
N LEU A 360 9.65 9.69 25.19
CA LEU A 360 9.37 10.72 26.20
C LEU A 360 8.14 10.39 27.08
N LEU A 361 7.23 9.54 26.60
CA LEU A 361 6.08 9.05 27.38
C LEU A 361 6.52 8.27 28.62
N GLU A 362 7.72 7.66 28.60
CA GLU A 362 8.28 6.99 29.77
C GLU A 362 8.59 7.99 30.90
N GLU A 363 8.98 9.22 30.58
CA GLU A 363 9.16 10.29 31.56
C GLU A 363 7.81 10.78 32.09
N GLU A 364 6.81 10.97 31.22
CA GLU A 364 5.44 11.34 31.62
C GLU A 364 4.80 10.30 32.56
N MET A 365 5.03 9.00 32.31
CA MET A 365 4.60 7.92 33.20
C MET A 365 5.25 8.01 34.60
N CYS A 366 6.53 8.43 34.67
CA CYS A 366 7.19 8.68 35.96
C CYS A 366 6.59 9.88 36.70
N TRP A 367 6.17 10.92 35.97
CA TRP A 367 5.48 12.07 36.55
C TRP A 367 4.10 11.72 37.11
N VAL A 368 3.37 10.82 36.45
CA VAL A 368 2.10 10.31 36.98
C VAL A 368 2.35 9.60 38.31
N ILE A 369 3.39 8.79 38.48
CA ILE A 369 3.69 8.16 39.77
C ILE A 369 3.97 9.20 40.88
N ALA A 370 4.68 10.29 40.55
CA ALA A 370 4.95 11.38 41.49
C ALA A 370 3.69 12.16 41.89
N PHE A 371 2.75 12.36 40.96
CA PHE A 371 1.47 13.06 41.21
C PHE A 371 0.58 12.31 42.22
N TRP A 372 0.68 10.98 42.29
CA TRP A 372 -0.13 10.14 43.20
C TRP A 372 0.48 10.01 44.61
N GLY A 373 1.64 10.64 44.87
CA GLY A 373 2.30 10.64 46.18
C GLY A 373 1.58 11.40 47.31
N GLY A 374 0.42 12.00 47.04
CA GLY A 374 -0.40 12.74 48.01
C GLY A 374 -1.61 11.97 48.59
N LEU A 375 -1.67 10.65 48.42
CA LEU A 375 -2.86 9.85 48.78
C LEU A 375 -2.88 9.38 50.26
N PRO A 376 -4.08 9.13 50.83
CA PRO A 376 -4.27 8.68 52.22
C PRO A 376 -3.52 7.39 52.56
N LEU A 377 -3.11 7.26 53.84
CA LEU A 377 -2.29 6.17 54.38
C LEU A 377 -2.87 4.76 54.12
N ASP A 378 -4.18 4.67 53.94
CA ASP A 378 -4.94 3.42 53.83
C ASP A 378 -4.74 2.71 52.48
N ILE A 379 -4.27 3.45 51.46
CA ILE A 379 -4.03 2.94 50.10
C ILE A 379 -2.52 2.77 49.85
N LEU A 380 -1.68 3.21 50.79
CA LEU A 380 -0.22 3.27 50.63
C LEU A 380 0.42 1.89 50.40
N GLU A 381 -0.11 0.84 51.03
CA GLU A 381 0.37 -0.54 50.86
C GLU A 381 -0.01 -1.10 49.47
N GLY A 382 -1.18 -0.72 48.95
CA GLY A 382 -1.60 -1.04 47.58
C GLY A 382 -0.75 -0.31 46.54
N VAL A 383 -0.44 0.97 46.77
CA VAL A 383 0.46 1.76 45.92
C VAL A 383 1.88 1.20 45.96
N ARG A 384 2.35 0.76 47.12
CA ARG A 384 3.68 0.17 47.29
C ARG A 384 3.81 -1.19 46.58
N SER A 385 2.81 -2.05 46.69
CA SER A 385 2.79 -3.33 45.97
C SER A 385 2.67 -3.14 44.46
N TYR A 386 1.86 -2.18 43.99
CA TYR A 386 1.81 -1.80 42.57
C TYR A 386 3.15 -1.25 42.07
N ALA A 387 3.80 -0.35 42.82
CA ALA A 387 5.10 0.21 42.46
C ALA A 387 6.19 -0.86 42.39
N LEU A 388 6.19 -1.83 43.31
CA LEU A 388 7.11 -2.97 43.26
C LEU A 388 6.86 -3.87 42.04
N HIS A 389 5.59 -4.15 41.72
CA HIS A 389 5.23 -4.93 40.53
C HIS A 389 5.65 -4.22 39.22
N GLN A 390 5.40 -2.91 39.13
CA GLN A 390 5.86 -2.10 38.00
C GLN A 390 7.39 -2.08 37.91
N ALA A 391 8.11 -1.95 39.03
CA ALA A 391 9.57 -1.99 39.05
C ALA A 391 10.12 -3.32 38.53
N THR A 392 9.50 -4.45 38.90
CA THR A 392 9.90 -5.77 38.37
C THR A 392 9.70 -5.87 36.86
N LEU A 393 8.55 -5.43 36.34
CA LEU A 393 8.24 -5.45 34.91
C LEU A 393 9.21 -4.56 34.11
N GLN A 394 9.60 -3.41 34.67
CA GLN A 394 10.58 -2.51 34.09
C GLN A 394 12.00 -3.10 34.09
N CYS A 395 12.39 -3.83 35.13
CA CYS A 395 13.68 -4.53 35.18
C CYS A 395 13.74 -5.68 34.16
N ASP A 396 12.68 -6.47 34.03
CA ASP A 396 12.60 -7.54 33.04
C ASP A 396 12.66 -6.98 31.62
N ARG A 397 11.99 -5.84 31.38
CA ARG A 397 12.05 -5.08 30.13
C ARG A 397 13.47 -4.60 29.80
N ALA A 398 14.16 -3.99 30.75
CA ALA A 398 15.55 -3.53 30.57
C ALA A 398 16.49 -4.70 30.25
N THR A 399 16.26 -5.86 30.85
CA THR A 399 17.05 -7.07 30.62
C THR A 399 16.80 -7.64 29.21
N HIS A 400 15.54 -7.68 28.78
CA HIS A 400 15.16 -8.11 27.43
C HIS A 400 15.72 -7.19 26.35
N LEU A 401 15.59 -5.87 26.51
CA LEU A 401 16.17 -4.89 25.59
C LEU A 401 17.70 -4.98 25.57
N ARG A 402 18.38 -5.17 26.71
CA ARG A 402 19.84 -5.42 26.69
C ARG A 402 20.20 -6.64 25.85
N LEU A 403 19.47 -7.75 25.93
CA LEU A 403 19.76 -8.95 25.13
C LEU A 403 19.60 -8.71 23.63
N ILE A 404 18.63 -7.90 23.23
CA ILE A 404 18.40 -7.52 21.82
C ILE A 404 19.50 -6.57 21.32
N TRP A 405 19.98 -5.65 22.17
CA TRP A 405 20.84 -4.53 21.76
C TRP A 405 22.35 -4.76 21.97
N VAL A 406 22.76 -5.68 22.87
CA VAL A 406 24.17 -6.04 23.14
C VAL A 406 25.00 -6.40 21.89
N PRO A 407 24.45 -7.10 20.87
CA PRO A 407 25.19 -7.35 19.63
C PRO A 407 25.58 -6.08 18.86
N PHE A 408 24.88 -4.96 19.07
CA PHE A 408 25.01 -3.73 18.28
C PHE A 408 25.75 -2.61 19.00
N THR A 409 25.85 -2.63 20.33
CA THR A 409 26.62 -1.64 21.12
C THR A 409 28.14 -1.88 21.08
N THR A 410 28.58 -3.02 20.55
CA THR A 410 30.02 -3.36 20.43
C THR A 410 30.72 -2.71 19.23
N LEU A 411 29.99 -1.99 18.36
CA LEU A 411 30.57 -1.04 17.41
C LEU A 411 30.55 0.38 17.99
N GLY A 412 31.43 0.67 18.96
CA GLY A 412 31.91 2.04 19.16
C GLY A 412 31.91 2.67 20.56
N SER A 413 31.44 2.01 21.63
CA SER A 413 31.40 2.65 22.96
C SER A 413 32.00 1.77 24.07
N ASP A 414 32.83 2.37 24.93
CA ASP A 414 33.55 1.71 26.03
C ASP A 414 32.58 1.07 27.06
N PRO A 415 32.90 -0.10 27.65
CA PRO A 415 31.96 -0.88 28.48
C PRO A 415 31.65 -0.30 29.88
N LYS A 416 32.04 0.95 30.17
CA LYS A 416 32.03 1.52 31.52
C LYS A 416 30.84 2.41 31.84
N ASP A 417 30.03 2.79 30.86
CA ASP A 417 28.95 3.78 31.07
C ASP A 417 27.55 3.14 31.32
N LEU A 418 27.49 1.83 31.59
CA LEU A 418 26.24 1.09 31.81
C LEU A 418 26.19 0.35 33.16
N GLU A 419 26.64 1.00 34.23
CA GLU A 419 26.32 0.56 35.59
C GLU A 419 24.82 0.79 35.87
N LEU A 420 24.16 -0.27 36.38
CA LEU A 420 22.78 -0.19 36.88
C LEU A 420 22.73 0.80 38.05
N PRO A 421 21.63 1.56 38.23
CA PRO A 421 21.40 2.24 39.51
C PRO A 421 21.41 1.19 40.63
N ASP A 422 22.23 1.46 41.64
CA ASP A 422 22.50 0.60 42.78
C ASP A 422 21.21 0.06 43.41
N GLN A 423 21.09 -1.27 43.62
CA GLN A 423 19.89 -1.95 44.13
C GLN A 423 19.59 -1.68 45.63
N ASN A 424 20.13 -0.61 46.21
CA ASN A 424 19.97 -0.28 47.62
C ASN A 424 19.01 0.90 47.81
N ILE A 425 17.72 0.60 47.87
CA ILE A 425 16.73 1.52 48.46
C ILE A 425 16.78 1.29 49.98
N PRO A 426 17.12 2.30 50.81
CA PRO A 426 17.19 2.11 52.26
C PRO A 426 15.79 1.82 52.85
N TYR A 427 15.68 0.76 53.64
CA TYR A 427 14.52 0.51 54.50
C TYR A 427 14.48 1.56 55.62
N PRO A 428 13.33 2.20 55.91
CA PRO A 428 13.16 2.93 57.16
C PRO A 428 12.93 1.91 58.28
N GLU A 429 13.88 1.86 59.22
CA GLU A 429 13.76 1.08 60.46
C GLU A 429 12.60 1.60 61.31
N GLY A 430 11.73 0.68 61.74
CA GLY A 430 10.93 0.84 62.95
C GLY A 430 9.43 0.69 62.79
N VAL A 431 8.91 -0.54 62.90
CA VAL A 431 7.78 -0.88 63.80
C VAL A 431 7.97 -2.34 64.25
N ASN A 432 7.85 -2.52 65.57
CA ASN A 432 8.06 -3.75 66.33
C ASN A 432 6.98 -4.80 65.99
N VAL A 433 7.36 -5.97 65.47
CA VAL A 433 6.46 -7.12 65.30
C VAL A 433 6.36 -7.84 66.63
N GLY A 434 5.26 -7.62 67.35
CA GLY A 434 4.89 -8.44 68.49
C GLY A 434 4.43 -9.83 68.03
N ASP A 435 4.98 -10.84 68.70
CA ASP A 435 4.62 -12.26 68.63
C ASP A 435 3.12 -12.53 68.45
N VAL A 436 2.74 -13.24 67.37
CA VAL A 436 1.68 -14.26 67.48
C VAL A 436 2.05 -15.48 66.63
N ASN A 437 2.11 -16.60 67.35
CA ASN A 437 2.50 -17.94 66.94
C ASN A 437 1.82 -18.49 65.68
N ASN A 438 2.67 -19.12 64.89
CA ASN A 438 2.35 -20.10 63.87
C ASN A 438 1.81 -21.40 64.50
N LYS A 439 0.51 -21.68 64.37
CA LYS A 439 -0.09 -23.04 64.45
C LYS A 439 -1.32 -23.08 63.54
N GLY A 440 -1.29 -23.96 62.53
CA GLY A 440 -2.43 -24.27 61.66
C GLY A 440 -3.60 -24.95 62.40
N PRO A 441 -4.66 -25.42 61.69
CA PRO A 441 -4.48 -26.33 60.56
C PRO A 441 -5.37 -26.07 59.32
N ARG A 442 -4.95 -26.69 58.22
CA ARG A 442 -5.79 -27.07 57.07
C ARG A 442 -7.04 -27.83 57.53
N THR A 443 -8.18 -27.48 56.96
CA THR A 443 -9.29 -28.42 56.76
C THR A 443 -9.81 -28.24 55.33
N ASP A 444 -9.59 -29.27 54.53
CA ASP A 444 -10.40 -29.61 53.37
C ASP A 444 -11.84 -29.92 53.81
N VAL A 445 -12.76 -29.90 52.84
CA VAL A 445 -14.03 -30.67 52.71
C VAL A 445 -15.25 -29.79 52.38
N ASN A 446 -15.60 -29.89 51.09
CA ASN A 446 -16.92 -30.13 50.48
C ASN A 446 -18.15 -29.29 50.84
N ASP A 447 -18.75 -28.76 49.76
CA ASP A 447 -20.15 -28.92 49.35
C ASP A 447 -21.09 -29.54 50.38
N ASP A 448 -22.11 -28.77 50.78
CA ASP A 448 -23.48 -29.28 50.79
C ASP A 448 -24.50 -28.14 50.68
N TYR A 449 -25.46 -28.38 49.80
CA TYR A 449 -26.73 -27.69 49.62
C TYR A 449 -27.46 -27.49 50.96
N ASP A 450 -28.05 -26.30 51.19
CA ASP A 450 -29.46 -26.30 51.56
C ASP A 450 -30.19 -25.00 51.18
N SER A 451 -31.43 -25.19 50.74
CA SER A 451 -32.36 -24.19 50.27
C SER A 451 -33.16 -23.61 51.42
N SER A 452 -33.32 -22.28 51.47
CA SER A 452 -34.54 -21.69 52.04
C SER A 452 -34.72 -20.26 51.55
N GLY A 453 -35.85 -20.05 50.87
CA GLY A 453 -36.19 -18.83 50.17
C GLY A 453 -36.56 -17.64 51.04
N GLY A 454 -36.58 -16.49 50.38
CA GLY A 454 -37.07 -15.23 50.90
C GLY A 454 -37.32 -14.27 49.75
N VAL A 455 -38.47 -14.42 49.11
CA VAL A 455 -39.10 -13.42 48.25
C VAL A 455 -39.35 -12.17 49.11
N PHE A 456 -38.97 -10.97 48.64
CA PHE A 456 -39.82 -9.78 48.72
C PHE A 456 -39.34 -8.70 47.75
N ASP A 457 -40.31 -8.24 46.94
CA ASP A 457 -40.28 -7.16 45.98
C ASP A 457 -39.90 -5.80 46.59
N PHE A 458 -39.05 -5.03 45.89
CA PHE A 458 -39.45 -3.84 45.11
C PHE A 458 -38.28 -3.32 44.26
#